data_AF-A0AAU7QI63-F1
#
_entry.id   AF-A0AAU7QI63-F1
#
_cell.length_a   1.000
_cell.length_b   1.000
_cell.length_c   1.000
_cell.angle_alpha   90.00
_cell.angle_beta   90.00
_cell.angle_gamma   90.00
#
_symmetry.space_group_name_H-M   'P 1'
#
loop_
_entity.id
_entity.type
_entity.pdbx_description
1 polymer ?
#
loop_
_entity_poly.entity_id
_entity_poly.type
_entity_poly.pdbx_seq_one_letter_code
_entity_poly.pdbx_strand_id
1 'polypeptide(L)'
;MLKLGAAVLVGLLAPGWVTPLAAQLAPRLTGTAILEELGAAQHELSARAAGMPGSSLGSTSERLAAMSEALRKSLGKETDKPIDIIDAKPKSNAYRAHAASQRVQAFLAASKGCLDVDANAMADALATTVAQLAEASEGAKLPPVVDAVETADHRPLFVLRNTPGKTSFALVGANLFDAQCEDPTVTATDAQGKPQAVQPKVTGVSPARIELELPAGAKLDPGSYVLHVASRRKAFLFGCGAQPDAVAVVQVATPAKLSISYVLTTTCRAGNGSEKVGSPIAGTMPDFSGGTTVSRQVDIGTCTDPLSYTISAGVTFADGRTTTVGPISQIASAGITAGLPAGLTLSWDPSVRQLFVRSGANSCKGVY
;
A
#
# COMPACT_ATOMS: atom_id res chain seq x y z
N MET A 1 -5.01 -1.16 85.90
CA MET A 1 -5.22 0.30 85.84
C MET A 1 -5.73 0.66 84.46
N LEU A 2 -6.80 1.46 84.43
CA LEU A 2 -7.46 2.20 83.34
C LEU A 2 -7.69 1.59 81.94
N LYS A 3 -8.99 1.57 81.58
CA LYS A 3 -9.59 1.57 80.24
C LYS A 3 -9.34 2.88 79.49
N LEU A 4 -9.29 2.81 78.15
CA LEU A 4 -9.85 3.69 77.11
C LEU A 4 -9.38 3.07 75.77
N GLY A 5 -10.13 2.95 74.68
CA GLY A 5 -11.40 3.50 74.20
C GLY A 5 -11.38 3.34 72.67
N ALA A 6 -12.54 3.12 72.06
CA ALA A 6 -12.74 2.64 70.69
C ALA A 6 -12.24 3.57 69.57
N ALA A 7 -11.93 2.98 68.40
CA ALA A 7 -12.27 3.56 67.10
C ALA A 7 -12.52 2.44 66.08
N VAL A 8 -13.80 2.33 65.70
CA VAL A 8 -14.32 1.53 64.60
C VAL A 8 -13.94 2.20 63.28
N LEU A 9 -13.48 1.43 62.29
CA LEU A 9 -13.74 1.74 60.88
C LEU A 9 -13.83 0.44 60.07
N VAL A 10 -15.09 0.06 59.84
CA VAL A 10 -15.56 -0.89 58.85
C VAL A 10 -15.19 -0.34 57.46
N GLY A 11 -14.58 -1.18 56.62
CA GLY A 11 -14.18 -0.80 55.26
C GLY A 11 -14.02 -2.01 54.33
N LEU A 12 -15.17 -2.50 53.85
CA LEU A 12 -15.41 -3.12 52.53
C LEU A 12 -14.49 -4.27 52.06
N LEU A 13 -15.00 -5.49 52.25
CA LEU A 13 -14.73 -6.65 51.40
C LEU A 13 -15.31 -6.40 50.00
N ALA A 14 -14.46 -6.13 49.01
CA ALA A 14 -14.83 -6.23 47.60
C ALA A 14 -14.53 -7.67 47.12
N PRO A 15 -15.53 -8.45 46.66
CA PRO A 15 -15.26 -9.72 46.01
C PRO A 15 -14.58 -9.42 44.66
N GLY A 16 -13.36 -9.89 44.50
CA GLY A 16 -12.66 -9.84 43.22
C GLY A 16 -13.42 -10.69 42.21
N TRP A 17 -14.09 -10.03 41.27
CA TRP A 17 -14.65 -10.66 40.08
C TRP A 17 -13.48 -11.10 39.21
N VAL A 18 -13.08 -12.36 39.36
CA VAL A 18 -12.24 -13.05 38.38
C VAL A 18 -13.13 -13.22 37.16
N THR A 19 -13.12 -12.24 36.26
CA THR A 19 -13.68 -12.43 34.93
C THR A 19 -12.80 -13.44 34.22
N PRO A 20 -13.33 -14.61 33.80
CA PRO A 20 -12.57 -15.46 32.91
C PRO A 20 -12.42 -14.68 31.62
N LEU A 21 -11.18 -14.33 31.27
CA LEU A 21 -10.80 -13.99 29.91
C LEU A 21 -11.12 -15.22 29.07
N ALA A 22 -12.35 -15.30 28.58
CA ALA A 22 -12.69 -16.16 27.46
C ALA A 22 -11.73 -15.74 26.35
N ALA A 23 -10.82 -16.64 25.98
CA ALA A 23 -10.12 -16.55 24.71
C ALA A 23 -11.22 -16.48 23.65
N GLN A 24 -11.52 -15.26 23.19
CA GLN A 24 -12.44 -15.02 22.09
C GLN A 24 -11.75 -15.62 20.87
N LEU A 25 -12.06 -16.90 20.61
CA LEU A 25 -11.70 -17.58 19.37
C LEU A 25 -12.17 -16.65 18.25
N ALA A 26 -11.22 -16.13 17.46
CA ALA A 26 -11.55 -15.31 16.31
C ALA A 26 -12.64 -16.04 15.49
N PRO A 27 -13.67 -15.31 15.00
CA PRO A 27 -14.71 -15.93 14.20
C PRO A 27 -14.09 -16.76 13.09
N ARG A 28 -14.48 -18.04 12.99
CA ARG A 28 -14.00 -18.90 11.90
C ARG A 28 -14.50 -18.32 10.59
N LEU A 29 -13.64 -18.27 9.58
CA LEU A 29 -13.99 -17.79 8.24
C LEU A 29 -15.14 -18.64 7.67
N THR A 30 -16.25 -18.00 7.30
CA THR A 30 -17.43 -18.64 6.68
C THR A 30 -17.64 -18.12 5.26
N GLY A 31 -18.43 -18.86 4.47
CA GLY A 31 -18.82 -18.41 3.14
C GLY A 31 -19.60 -17.11 3.16
N THR A 32 -20.47 -16.91 4.16
CA THR A 32 -21.25 -15.68 4.36
C THR A 32 -20.33 -14.47 4.56
N ALA A 33 -19.34 -14.57 5.44
CA ALA A 33 -18.38 -13.49 5.67
C ALA A 33 -17.59 -13.13 4.40
N ILE A 34 -17.12 -14.14 3.65
CA ILE A 34 -16.37 -13.90 2.40
C ILE A 34 -17.25 -13.23 1.33
N LEU A 35 -18.53 -13.63 1.21
CA LEU A 35 -19.46 -13.01 0.27
C LEU A 35 -19.74 -11.55 0.63
N GLU A 36 -19.86 -11.22 1.92
CA GLU A 36 -20.00 -9.85 2.41
C GLU A 36 -18.73 -9.02 2.13
N GLU A 37 -17.55 -9.55 2.44
CA GLU A 37 -16.27 -8.91 2.14
C GLU A 37 -16.07 -8.64 0.65
N LEU A 38 -16.41 -9.61 -0.21
CA LEU A 38 -16.38 -9.44 -1.66
C LEU A 38 -17.36 -8.37 -2.13
N GLY A 39 -18.57 -8.33 -1.56
CA GLY A 39 -19.57 -7.31 -1.89
C GLY A 39 -19.12 -5.90 -1.50
N ALA A 40 -18.54 -5.75 -0.30
CA ALA A 40 -17.97 -4.49 0.15
C ALA A 40 -16.78 -4.07 -0.74
N ALA A 41 -15.84 -4.99 -0.99
CA ALA A 41 -14.69 -4.75 -1.86
C ALA A 41 -15.12 -4.34 -3.28
N GLN A 42 -16.11 -5.02 -3.87
CA GLN A 42 -16.67 -4.69 -5.17
C GLN A 42 -17.25 -3.26 -5.19
N HIS A 43 -18.06 -2.91 -4.20
CA HIS A 43 -18.73 -1.62 -4.10
C HIS A 43 -17.73 -0.47 -3.89
N GLU A 44 -16.76 -0.63 -3.00
CA GLU A 44 -15.73 0.39 -2.79
C GLU A 44 -14.82 0.55 -4.01
N LEU A 45 -14.51 -0.55 -4.71
CA LEU A 45 -13.71 -0.51 -5.92
C LEU A 45 -14.43 0.19 -7.07
N SER A 46 -15.74 -0.03 -7.23
CA SER A 46 -16.54 0.65 -8.25
C SER A 46 -16.67 2.16 -7.96
N ALA A 47 -16.86 2.53 -6.69
CA ALA A 47 -16.83 3.93 -6.27
C ALA A 47 -15.47 4.58 -6.56
N ARG A 48 -14.36 3.86 -6.32
CA ARG A 48 -13.01 4.34 -6.65
C ARG A 48 -12.79 4.48 -8.16
N ALA A 49 -13.32 3.56 -8.96
CA ALA A 49 -13.22 3.59 -10.42
C ALA A 49 -13.82 4.87 -11.03
N ALA A 50 -14.90 5.40 -10.46
CA ALA A 50 -15.49 6.68 -10.90
C ALA A 50 -14.53 7.86 -10.79
N GLY A 51 -13.61 7.83 -9.82
CA GLY A 51 -12.54 8.82 -9.64
C GLY A 51 -11.25 8.52 -10.41
N MET A 52 -11.19 7.43 -11.17
CA MET A 52 -10.04 7.02 -11.99
C MET A 52 -10.49 6.53 -13.38
N PRO A 53 -11.03 7.41 -14.24
CA PRO A 53 -11.50 7.04 -15.57
C PRO A 53 -10.36 6.45 -16.42
N GLY A 54 -10.63 5.32 -17.09
CA GLY A 54 -9.64 4.62 -17.93
C GLY A 54 -8.74 3.65 -17.17
N SER A 55 -8.86 3.54 -15.85
CA SER A 55 -8.19 2.50 -15.07
C SER A 55 -8.87 1.13 -15.23
N SER A 56 -8.15 0.07 -14.86
CA SER A 56 -8.65 -1.31 -14.86
C SER A 56 -9.66 -1.62 -13.73
N LEU A 57 -9.95 -0.67 -12.84
CA LEU A 57 -10.77 -0.86 -11.64
C LEU A 57 -12.23 -1.25 -11.92
N GLY A 58 -12.84 -0.68 -12.97
CA GLY A 58 -14.22 -1.02 -13.36
C GLY A 58 -14.35 -2.50 -13.74
N SER A 59 -13.50 -2.95 -14.67
CA SER A 59 -13.44 -4.37 -15.08
C SER A 59 -13.06 -5.31 -13.93
N THR A 60 -12.24 -4.83 -12.98
CA THR A 60 -11.87 -5.60 -11.79
C THR A 60 -13.08 -5.77 -10.86
N SER A 61 -13.88 -4.71 -10.67
CA SER A 61 -15.13 -4.78 -9.90
C SER A 61 -16.13 -5.78 -10.51
N GLU A 62 -16.29 -5.78 -11.84
CA GLU A 62 -17.12 -6.77 -12.54
C GLU A 62 -16.61 -8.21 -12.31
N ARG A 63 -15.29 -8.41 -12.32
CA ARG A 63 -14.69 -9.72 -12.06
C ARG A 63 -14.90 -10.18 -10.61
N LEU A 64 -14.84 -9.28 -9.63
CA LEU A 64 -15.20 -9.58 -8.23
C LEU A 64 -16.67 -10.00 -8.09
N ALA A 65 -17.57 -9.36 -8.83
CA ALA A 65 -18.98 -9.74 -8.86
C ALA A 65 -19.17 -11.17 -9.41
N ALA A 66 -18.46 -11.51 -10.50
CA ALA A 66 -18.46 -12.85 -11.06
C ALA A 66 -17.89 -13.91 -10.09
N MET A 67 -16.83 -13.57 -9.36
CA MET A 67 -16.29 -14.43 -8.30
C MET A 67 -17.29 -14.63 -7.15
N SER A 68 -18.00 -13.59 -6.74
CA SER A 68 -19.05 -13.66 -5.71
C SER A 68 -20.19 -14.60 -6.13
N GLU A 69 -20.66 -14.48 -7.37
CA GLU A 69 -21.71 -15.37 -7.89
C GLU A 69 -21.24 -16.82 -8.04
N ALA A 70 -20.01 -17.03 -8.54
CA ALA A 70 -19.42 -18.36 -8.62
C ALA A 70 -19.24 -18.99 -7.24
N LEU A 71 -18.84 -18.21 -6.23
CA LEU A 71 -18.70 -18.67 -4.86
C LEU A 71 -20.07 -19.04 -4.26
N ARG A 72 -21.09 -18.19 -4.42
CA ARG A 72 -22.46 -18.46 -3.95
C ARG A 72 -23.00 -19.77 -4.53
N LYS A 73 -22.83 -19.97 -5.84
CA LYS A 73 -23.19 -21.22 -6.53
C LYS A 73 -22.40 -22.42 -6.00
N SER A 74 -21.11 -22.24 -5.74
CA SER A 74 -20.23 -23.32 -5.27
C SER A 74 -20.53 -23.74 -3.83
N LEU A 75 -20.89 -22.80 -2.95
CA LEU A 75 -21.22 -23.07 -1.54
C LEU A 75 -22.62 -23.68 -1.39
N GLY A 76 -23.59 -23.27 -2.22
CA GLY A 76 -24.95 -23.78 -2.16
C GLY A 76 -25.59 -23.60 -0.78
N LYS A 77 -25.85 -24.71 -0.08
CA LYS A 77 -26.44 -24.71 1.28
C LYS A 77 -25.39 -24.67 2.41
N GLU A 78 -24.11 -24.64 2.08
CA GLU A 78 -23.00 -24.70 3.05
C GLU A 78 -22.43 -23.33 3.42
N THR A 79 -23.07 -22.23 2.99
CA THR A 79 -22.58 -20.86 3.13
C THR A 79 -22.25 -20.46 4.58
N ASP A 80 -23.04 -20.93 5.54
CA ASP A 80 -22.85 -20.64 6.96
C ASP A 80 -21.85 -21.58 7.66
N LYS A 81 -21.37 -22.62 6.98
CA LYS A 81 -20.39 -23.54 7.55
C LYS A 81 -19.00 -22.89 7.56
N PRO A 82 -18.17 -23.17 8.58
CA PRO A 82 -16.75 -22.83 8.54
C PRO A 82 -16.04 -23.41 7.31
N ILE A 83 -15.24 -22.59 6.63
CA ILE A 83 -14.56 -22.98 5.38
C ILE A 83 -13.59 -24.15 5.60
N ASP A 84 -13.05 -24.35 6.81
CA ASP A 84 -12.13 -25.46 7.11
C ASP A 84 -12.79 -26.84 6.99
N ILE A 85 -14.12 -26.94 7.15
CA ILE A 85 -14.84 -28.22 7.20
C ILE A 85 -15.66 -28.55 5.94
N ILE A 86 -15.72 -27.66 4.94
CA ILE A 86 -16.42 -27.94 3.67
C ILE A 86 -15.53 -28.67 2.66
N ASP A 87 -16.15 -29.12 1.56
CA ASP A 87 -15.50 -29.86 0.48
C ASP A 87 -14.40 -29.05 -0.22
N ALA A 88 -13.45 -29.77 -0.85
CA ALA A 88 -12.23 -29.19 -1.41
C ALA A 88 -12.47 -28.10 -2.47
N LYS A 89 -13.44 -28.29 -3.36
CA LYS A 89 -13.76 -27.33 -4.44
C LYS A 89 -14.34 -26.01 -3.89
N PRO A 90 -15.45 -26.00 -3.12
CA PRO A 90 -15.98 -24.76 -2.55
C PRO A 90 -15.00 -24.08 -1.58
N LYS A 91 -14.22 -24.87 -0.84
CA LYS A 91 -13.11 -24.37 0.00
C LYS A 91 -12.07 -23.60 -0.82
N SER A 92 -11.61 -24.18 -1.93
CA SER A 92 -10.63 -23.54 -2.81
C SER A 92 -11.15 -22.22 -3.38
N ASN A 93 -12.41 -22.21 -3.84
CA ASN A 93 -13.06 -20.99 -4.33
C ASN A 93 -13.19 -19.92 -3.23
N ALA A 94 -13.51 -20.32 -2.00
CA ALA A 94 -13.61 -19.42 -0.85
C ALA A 94 -12.27 -18.76 -0.52
N TYR A 95 -11.16 -19.52 -0.47
CA TYR A 95 -9.84 -18.94 -0.21
C TYR A 95 -9.40 -17.93 -1.28
N ARG A 96 -9.66 -18.21 -2.57
CA ARG A 96 -9.31 -17.26 -3.64
C ARG A 96 -10.18 -16.01 -3.62
N ALA A 97 -11.48 -16.16 -3.33
CA ALA A 97 -12.39 -15.05 -3.12
C ALA A 97 -11.97 -14.15 -1.96
N HIS A 98 -11.58 -14.75 -0.83
CA HIS A 98 -11.06 -14.01 0.32
C HIS A 98 -9.73 -13.30 -0.01
N ALA A 99 -8.80 -13.97 -0.69
CA ALA A 99 -7.56 -13.34 -1.12
C ALA A 99 -7.81 -12.13 -2.05
N ALA A 100 -8.79 -12.23 -2.95
CA ALA A 100 -9.18 -11.12 -3.80
C ALA A 100 -9.76 -9.94 -2.99
N SER A 101 -10.62 -10.20 -1.99
CA SER A 101 -11.17 -9.13 -1.13
C SER A 101 -10.06 -8.43 -0.33
N GLN A 102 -9.13 -9.19 0.27
CA GLN A 102 -7.98 -8.66 1.00
C GLN A 102 -7.09 -7.79 0.11
N ARG A 103 -6.79 -8.24 -1.11
CA ARG A 103 -5.97 -7.48 -2.05
C ARG A 103 -6.63 -6.17 -2.48
N VAL A 104 -7.94 -6.16 -2.67
CA VAL A 104 -8.72 -4.96 -3.00
C VAL A 104 -8.70 -3.96 -1.83
N GLN A 105 -8.93 -4.43 -0.60
CA GLN A 105 -8.88 -3.57 0.60
C GLN A 105 -7.48 -2.95 0.78
N ALA A 106 -6.42 -3.75 0.59
CA ALA A 106 -5.05 -3.26 0.62
C ALA A 106 -4.79 -2.19 -0.46
N PHE A 107 -5.32 -2.37 -1.68
CA PHE A 107 -5.24 -1.37 -2.74
C PHE A 107 -5.96 -0.08 -2.36
N LEU A 108 -7.20 -0.17 -1.86
CA LEU A 108 -8.00 0.99 -1.48
C LEU A 108 -7.35 1.77 -0.33
N ALA A 109 -6.68 1.09 0.60
CA ALA A 109 -5.91 1.72 1.66
C ALA A 109 -4.60 2.37 1.14
N ALA A 110 -3.85 1.65 0.29
CA ALA A 110 -2.52 2.06 -0.16
C ALA A 110 -2.54 3.11 -1.27
N SER A 111 -3.59 3.15 -2.10
CA SER A 111 -3.72 4.04 -3.25
C SER A 111 -4.13 5.48 -2.88
N LYS A 112 -4.49 5.73 -1.62
CA LYS A 112 -4.86 7.07 -1.11
C LYS A 112 -3.65 8.00 -1.21
N GLY A 113 -3.78 9.09 -1.96
CA GLY A 113 -2.72 10.07 -2.14
C GLY A 113 -1.68 9.72 -3.22
N CYS A 114 -1.87 8.62 -3.95
CA CYS A 114 -1.02 8.28 -5.10
C CYS A 114 -1.28 9.20 -6.30
N LEU A 115 -0.25 9.38 -7.12
CA LEU A 115 -0.38 9.93 -8.47
C LEU A 115 -1.25 9.04 -9.36
N ASP A 116 -1.92 9.62 -10.35
CA ASP A 116 -2.73 8.87 -11.32
C ASP A 116 -1.92 7.73 -11.97
N VAL A 117 -0.67 8.00 -12.37
CA VAL A 117 0.20 6.99 -12.99
C VAL A 117 0.56 5.85 -12.02
N ASP A 118 0.86 6.16 -10.76
CA ASP A 118 1.17 5.16 -9.74
C ASP A 118 -0.10 4.38 -9.36
N ALA A 119 -1.22 5.07 -9.17
CA ALA A 119 -2.50 4.48 -8.85
C ALA A 119 -3.00 3.57 -9.99
N ASN A 120 -2.76 3.93 -11.26
CA ASN A 120 -3.07 3.10 -12.42
C ASN A 120 -2.17 1.87 -12.47
N ALA A 121 -0.86 2.00 -12.24
CA ALA A 121 0.02 0.84 -12.14
C ALA A 121 -0.39 -0.09 -10.98
N MET A 122 -0.79 0.47 -9.84
CA MET A 122 -1.34 -0.32 -8.74
C MET A 122 -2.66 -1.01 -9.12
N ALA A 123 -3.53 -0.33 -9.87
CA ALA A 123 -4.78 -0.90 -10.38
C ALA A 123 -4.51 -2.06 -11.35
N ASP A 124 -3.50 -1.94 -12.22
CA ASP A 124 -3.15 -3.00 -13.16
C ASP A 124 -2.54 -4.23 -12.47
N ALA A 125 -1.76 -4.02 -11.40
CA ALA A 125 -1.30 -5.11 -10.54
C ALA A 125 -2.48 -5.83 -9.87
N LEU A 126 -3.44 -5.06 -9.35
CA LEU A 126 -4.66 -5.60 -8.74
C LEU A 126 -5.49 -6.38 -9.77
N ALA A 127 -5.76 -5.80 -10.94
CA ALA A 127 -6.54 -6.41 -12.00
C ALA A 127 -5.95 -7.76 -12.45
N THR A 128 -4.63 -7.80 -12.66
CA THR A 128 -3.93 -9.04 -13.02
C THR A 128 -4.00 -10.06 -11.88
N THR A 129 -3.83 -9.64 -10.62
CA THR A 129 -3.96 -10.53 -9.46
C THR A 129 -5.36 -11.16 -9.39
N VAL A 130 -6.42 -10.35 -9.50
CA VAL A 130 -7.81 -10.82 -9.46
C VAL A 130 -8.12 -11.74 -10.65
N ALA A 131 -7.57 -11.45 -11.83
CA ALA A 131 -7.71 -12.32 -12.99
C ALA A 131 -7.11 -13.72 -12.74
N GLN A 132 -5.87 -13.77 -12.22
CA GLN A 132 -5.20 -15.04 -11.89
C GLN A 132 -5.93 -15.82 -10.79
N LEU A 133 -6.43 -15.14 -9.75
CA LEU A 133 -7.23 -15.79 -8.69
C LEU A 133 -8.56 -16.34 -9.23
N ALA A 134 -9.16 -15.70 -10.21
CA ALA A 134 -10.40 -16.18 -10.83
C ALA A 134 -10.18 -17.42 -11.73
N GLU A 135 -9.01 -17.52 -12.37
CA GLU A 135 -8.68 -18.56 -13.36
C GLU A 135 -7.93 -19.77 -12.79
N ALA A 136 -7.45 -19.69 -11.54
CA ALA A 136 -6.67 -20.74 -10.90
C ALA A 136 -7.42 -22.09 -10.81
N SER A 137 -6.67 -23.19 -10.98
CA SER A 137 -7.20 -24.55 -11.04
C SER A 137 -7.95 -24.98 -9.77
N GLU A 138 -9.05 -25.71 -9.96
CA GLU A 138 -9.84 -26.29 -8.88
C GLU A 138 -9.20 -27.57 -8.32
N GLY A 139 -9.57 -27.95 -7.09
CA GLY A 139 -9.45 -29.34 -6.64
C GLY A 139 -8.39 -29.65 -5.58
N ALA A 140 -7.52 -28.72 -5.19
CA ALA A 140 -6.64 -28.93 -4.04
C ALA A 140 -7.40 -28.84 -2.71
N LYS A 141 -7.18 -29.80 -1.80
CA LYS A 141 -7.88 -29.88 -0.50
C LYS A 141 -7.59 -28.68 0.40
N LEU A 142 -6.37 -28.15 0.40
CA LEU A 142 -6.12 -26.74 0.72
C LEU A 142 -5.13 -26.19 -0.30
N PRO A 143 -5.58 -25.33 -1.23
CA PRO A 143 -4.69 -24.71 -2.20
C PRO A 143 -3.76 -23.71 -1.51
N PRO A 144 -2.50 -23.59 -1.96
CA PRO A 144 -1.70 -22.42 -1.64
C PRO A 144 -2.36 -21.20 -2.27
N VAL A 145 -2.46 -20.10 -1.52
CA VAL A 145 -3.01 -18.83 -2.01
C VAL A 145 -2.18 -17.69 -1.44
N VAL A 146 -1.80 -16.75 -2.29
CA VAL A 146 -1.19 -15.49 -1.88
C VAL A 146 -2.29 -14.42 -1.86
N ASP A 147 -2.46 -13.75 -0.72
CA ASP A 147 -3.44 -12.67 -0.54
C ASP A 147 -2.78 -11.29 -0.43
N ALA A 148 -1.50 -11.24 -0.08
CA ALA A 148 -0.73 -10.02 -0.02
C ALA A 148 0.70 -10.17 -0.54
N VAL A 149 1.19 -9.09 -1.13
CA VAL A 149 2.62 -8.86 -1.33
C VAL A 149 2.97 -7.68 -0.44
N GLU A 150 4.03 -7.81 0.35
CA GLU A 150 4.39 -6.84 1.38
C GLU A 150 5.86 -6.48 1.33
N THR A 151 6.18 -5.23 1.66
CA THR A 151 7.54 -4.80 1.99
C THR A 151 8.00 -5.42 3.32
N ALA A 152 9.30 -5.32 3.64
CA ALA A 152 9.86 -5.85 4.88
C ALA A 152 9.21 -5.27 6.15
N ASP A 153 8.65 -4.05 6.09
CA ASP A 153 7.92 -3.40 7.18
C ASP A 153 6.40 -3.60 7.09
N HIS A 154 5.93 -4.66 6.42
CA HIS A 154 4.54 -5.07 6.33
C HIS A 154 3.60 -4.07 5.64
N ARG A 155 4.13 -3.20 4.77
CA ARG A 155 3.29 -2.33 3.93
C ARG A 155 2.91 -3.05 2.64
N PRO A 156 1.65 -2.93 2.18
CA PRO A 156 1.23 -3.51 0.92
C PRO A 156 2.09 -3.04 -0.24
N LEU A 157 2.53 -3.96 -1.08
CA LEU A 157 3.33 -3.73 -2.27
C LEU A 157 2.51 -4.06 -3.51
N PHE A 158 2.42 -3.11 -4.43
CA PHE A 158 1.74 -3.26 -5.72
C PHE A 158 2.65 -2.90 -6.89
N VAL A 159 3.57 -1.96 -6.70
CA VAL A 159 4.47 -1.48 -7.74
C VAL A 159 5.92 -1.55 -7.28
N LEU A 160 6.78 -2.13 -8.11
CA LEU A 160 8.23 -2.12 -7.99
C LEU A 160 8.84 -1.07 -8.91
N ARG A 161 9.83 -0.34 -8.39
CA ARG A 161 10.66 0.59 -9.14
C ARG A 161 12.09 0.06 -9.21
N ASN A 162 12.77 0.39 -10.31
CA ASN A 162 14.19 0.14 -10.43
C ASN A 162 14.94 1.03 -9.42
N THR A 163 15.49 0.41 -8.38
CA THR A 163 16.31 1.08 -7.36
C THR A 163 17.75 0.58 -7.44
N PRO A 164 18.75 1.40 -7.07
CA PRO A 164 20.15 0.98 -7.07
C PRO A 164 20.47 0.00 -5.94
N GLY A 165 19.61 -0.09 -4.91
CA GLY A 165 19.80 -0.96 -3.76
C GLY A 165 19.28 -2.39 -3.96
N LYS A 166 19.38 -3.19 -2.90
CA LYS A 166 18.65 -4.46 -2.81
C LYS A 166 17.17 -4.18 -2.55
N THR A 167 16.30 -4.97 -3.16
CA THR A 167 14.85 -4.89 -2.95
C THR A 167 14.39 -6.17 -2.28
N SER A 168 13.89 -6.06 -1.05
CA SER A 168 13.36 -7.19 -0.27
C SER A 168 11.87 -7.00 -0.02
N PHE A 169 11.11 -8.06 -0.20
CA PHE A 169 9.66 -8.09 0.00
C PHE A 169 9.21 -9.52 0.33
N ALA A 170 7.94 -9.73 0.62
CA ALA A 170 7.39 -11.02 0.98
C ALA A 170 6.05 -11.29 0.30
N LEU A 171 5.79 -12.56 0.04
CA LEU A 171 4.47 -13.09 -0.29
C LEU A 171 3.82 -13.59 1.00
N VAL A 172 2.58 -13.18 1.24
CA VAL A 172 1.80 -13.56 2.42
C VAL A 172 0.52 -14.24 1.96
N GLY A 173 0.10 -15.27 2.70
CA GLY A 173 -1.17 -15.93 2.46
C GLY A 173 -1.31 -17.24 3.21
N ALA A 174 -1.95 -18.22 2.58
CA ALA A 174 -2.31 -19.49 3.22
C ALA A 174 -1.68 -20.69 2.50
N ASN A 175 -1.25 -21.69 3.29
CA ASN A 175 -0.73 -22.97 2.81
C ASN A 175 0.45 -22.84 1.83
N LEU A 176 1.29 -21.81 1.99
CA LEU A 176 2.41 -21.54 1.07
C LEU A 176 3.58 -22.51 1.27
N PHE A 177 3.69 -23.12 2.45
CA PHE A 177 4.75 -24.05 2.80
C PHE A 177 4.29 -25.11 3.81
N ASP A 178 4.77 -26.33 3.62
CA ASP A 178 4.68 -27.43 4.57
C ASP A 178 6.09 -27.78 5.03
N ALA A 179 6.39 -27.57 6.31
CA ALA A 179 7.72 -27.78 6.89
C ALA A 179 8.23 -29.23 6.81
N GLN A 180 7.38 -30.18 6.41
CA GLN A 180 7.75 -31.57 6.17
C GLN A 180 8.19 -31.84 4.72
N CYS A 181 8.22 -30.82 3.87
CA CYS A 181 8.55 -30.89 2.45
C CYS A 181 9.70 -29.94 2.07
N GLU A 182 10.20 -30.08 0.84
CA GLU A 182 11.18 -29.17 0.25
C GLU A 182 10.63 -27.73 0.21
N ASP A 183 11.52 -26.76 0.40
CA ASP A 183 11.18 -25.34 0.35
C ASP A 183 10.53 -24.97 -1.00
N PRO A 184 9.52 -24.07 -1.00
CA PRO A 184 8.88 -23.63 -2.22
C PRO A 184 9.86 -22.87 -3.12
N THR A 185 9.71 -23.05 -4.42
CA THR A 185 10.43 -22.24 -5.41
C THR A 185 9.56 -21.11 -5.91
N VAL A 186 10.14 -19.93 -6.07
CA VAL A 186 9.44 -18.77 -6.65
C VAL A 186 10.12 -18.35 -7.94
N THR A 187 9.34 -18.24 -9.01
CA THR A 187 9.81 -17.75 -10.32
C THR A 187 8.97 -16.57 -10.78
N ALA A 188 9.50 -15.77 -11.71
CA ALA A 188 8.83 -14.58 -12.24
C ALA A 188 8.63 -14.66 -13.77
N THR A 189 7.44 -14.28 -14.22
CA THR A 189 7.10 -14.10 -15.64
C THR A 189 6.48 -12.73 -15.90
N ASP A 190 6.35 -12.36 -17.18
CA ASP A 190 5.43 -11.30 -17.59
C ASP A 190 3.96 -11.79 -17.57
N ALA A 191 3.03 -10.92 -17.98
CA ALA A 191 1.61 -11.24 -18.06
C ALA A 191 1.28 -12.32 -19.11
N GLN A 192 2.18 -12.56 -20.07
CA GLN A 192 2.04 -13.55 -21.14
C GLN A 192 2.71 -14.89 -20.79
N GLY A 193 3.28 -15.00 -19.58
CA GLY A 193 3.97 -16.21 -19.11
C GLY A 193 5.41 -16.35 -19.59
N LYS A 194 5.98 -15.31 -20.22
CA LYS A 194 7.40 -15.32 -20.61
C LYS A 194 8.26 -15.09 -19.36
N PRO A 195 9.31 -15.89 -19.13
CA PRO A 195 10.21 -15.70 -18.00
C PRO A 195 10.84 -14.30 -17.99
N GLN A 196 10.87 -13.68 -16.82
CA GLN A 196 11.57 -12.42 -16.59
C GLN A 196 13.08 -12.65 -16.52
N ALA A 197 13.87 -11.68 -17.01
CA ALA A 197 15.33 -11.78 -16.98
C ALA A 197 15.86 -11.74 -15.52
N VAL A 198 15.20 -10.97 -14.67
CA VAL A 198 15.45 -10.93 -13.23
C VAL A 198 14.52 -11.93 -12.57
N GLN A 199 15.08 -12.84 -11.77
CA GLN A 199 14.34 -13.81 -10.98
C GLN A 199 14.49 -13.49 -9.48
N PRO A 200 13.44 -13.64 -8.67
CA PRO A 200 13.52 -13.45 -7.24
C PRO A 200 14.29 -14.61 -6.58
N LYS A 201 14.99 -14.32 -5.49
CA LYS A 201 15.60 -15.34 -4.63
C LYS A 201 14.79 -15.50 -3.36
N VAL A 202 14.43 -16.72 -3.01
CA VAL A 202 13.83 -17.05 -1.71
C VAL A 202 14.88 -16.90 -0.60
N THR A 203 14.56 -16.12 0.42
CA THR A 203 15.46 -15.86 1.57
C THR A 203 14.92 -16.42 2.89
N GLY A 204 13.63 -16.72 2.97
CA GLY A 204 12.99 -17.26 4.16
C GLY A 204 11.61 -17.82 3.84
N VAL A 205 11.20 -18.89 4.52
CA VAL A 205 9.91 -19.56 4.28
C VAL A 205 9.22 -19.91 5.59
N SER A 206 7.91 -19.72 5.61
CA SER A 206 7.01 -20.16 6.67
C SER A 206 5.64 -20.50 6.06
N PRO A 207 4.76 -21.22 6.78
CA PRO A 207 3.49 -21.70 6.21
C PRO A 207 2.58 -20.62 5.61
N ALA A 208 2.73 -19.37 6.06
CA ALA A 208 1.93 -18.23 5.62
C ALA A 208 2.77 -17.12 4.97
N ARG A 209 4.08 -17.30 4.80
CA ARG A 209 4.96 -16.22 4.32
C ARG A 209 6.21 -16.74 3.63
N ILE A 210 6.52 -16.19 2.45
CA ILE A 210 7.76 -16.43 1.70
C ILE A 210 8.47 -15.10 1.50
N GLU A 211 9.69 -14.96 2.03
CA GLU A 211 10.55 -13.80 1.83
C GLU A 211 11.34 -13.91 0.53
N LEU A 212 11.42 -12.80 -0.18
CA LEU A 212 12.05 -12.67 -1.49
C LEU A 212 13.02 -11.50 -1.50
N GLU A 213 14.13 -11.67 -2.22
CA GLU A 213 15.10 -10.62 -2.53
C GLU A 213 15.35 -10.59 -4.04
N LEU A 214 15.35 -9.38 -4.62
CA LEU A 214 15.85 -9.15 -5.98
C LEU A 214 17.34 -8.82 -5.95
N PRO A 215 18.11 -9.24 -6.98
CA PRO A 215 19.52 -8.89 -7.10
C PRO A 215 19.74 -7.37 -7.03
N ALA A 216 20.81 -6.94 -6.34
CA ALA A 216 21.14 -5.52 -6.25
C ALA A 216 21.40 -4.91 -7.63
N GLY A 217 20.80 -3.74 -7.90
CA GLY A 217 20.92 -3.07 -9.20
C GLY A 217 20.24 -3.81 -10.35
N ALA A 218 19.35 -4.77 -10.05
CA ALA A 218 18.53 -5.43 -11.05
C ALA A 218 17.74 -4.39 -11.85
N LYS A 219 17.74 -4.56 -13.18
CA LYS A 219 16.91 -3.79 -14.10
C LYS A 219 15.69 -4.62 -14.45
N LEU A 220 14.56 -4.28 -13.84
CA LEU A 220 13.26 -4.84 -14.14
C LEU A 220 12.69 -4.13 -15.37
N ASP A 221 12.14 -4.92 -16.29
CA ASP A 221 11.42 -4.42 -17.46
C ASP A 221 10.03 -3.92 -17.03
N PRO A 222 9.57 -2.75 -17.53
CA PRO A 222 8.24 -2.25 -17.21
C PRO A 222 7.13 -3.22 -17.62
N GLY A 223 6.11 -3.34 -16.78
CA GLY A 223 4.98 -4.26 -16.97
C GLY A 223 4.84 -5.28 -15.84
N SER A 224 3.93 -6.23 -16.02
CA SER A 224 3.56 -7.17 -14.96
C SER A 224 4.73 -8.06 -14.58
N TYR A 225 4.99 -8.18 -13.29
CA TYR A 225 5.93 -9.12 -12.71
C TYR A 225 5.14 -10.14 -11.91
N VAL A 226 4.80 -11.23 -12.57
CA VAL A 226 3.95 -12.31 -12.07
C VAL A 226 4.82 -13.32 -11.35
N LEU A 227 4.63 -13.45 -10.04
CA LEU A 227 5.35 -14.35 -9.16
C LEU A 227 4.57 -15.66 -9.05
N HIS A 228 5.20 -16.76 -9.45
CA HIS A 228 4.66 -18.12 -9.36
C HIS A 228 5.33 -18.86 -8.22
N VAL A 229 4.52 -19.34 -7.28
CA VAL A 229 4.95 -20.11 -6.11
C VAL A 229 4.61 -21.57 -6.35
N ALA A 230 5.63 -22.38 -6.59
CA ALA A 230 5.50 -23.83 -6.66
C ALA A 230 5.79 -24.41 -5.27
N SER A 231 4.74 -24.82 -4.56
CA SER A 231 4.84 -25.42 -3.24
C SER A 231 4.56 -26.93 -3.26
N ARG A 232 5.02 -27.61 -2.22
CA ARG A 232 4.73 -29.02 -1.98
C ARG A 232 4.06 -29.20 -0.64
N ARG A 233 3.28 -30.27 -0.53
CA ARG A 233 2.57 -30.60 0.70
C ARG A 233 2.65 -32.07 1.03
N LYS A 234 2.76 -32.38 2.32
CA LYS A 234 2.71 -33.75 2.80
C LYS A 234 1.29 -34.31 2.68
N ALA A 235 1.14 -35.33 1.86
CA ALA A 235 -0.02 -36.20 1.87
C ALA A 235 0.24 -37.38 2.81
N PHE A 236 -0.77 -37.72 3.62
CA PHE A 236 -0.73 -38.89 4.49
C PHE A 236 -0.45 -40.14 3.63
N LEU A 237 0.59 -40.90 3.97
CA LEU A 237 1.08 -42.10 3.28
C LEU A 237 1.70 -41.91 1.88
N PHE A 238 1.54 -40.76 1.21
CA PHE A 238 2.01 -40.55 -0.18
C PHE A 238 3.23 -39.62 -0.31
N GLY A 239 3.80 -39.16 0.80
CA GLY A 239 4.96 -38.26 0.74
C GLY A 239 4.58 -36.83 0.36
N CYS A 240 5.56 -36.06 -0.11
CA CYS A 240 5.34 -34.68 -0.54
C CYS A 240 4.86 -34.66 -1.99
N GLY A 241 3.66 -34.12 -2.23
CA GLY A 241 3.09 -33.92 -3.54
C GLY A 241 3.12 -32.46 -3.96
N ALA A 242 3.23 -32.20 -5.26
CA ALA A 242 3.08 -30.85 -5.81
C ALA A 242 1.68 -30.31 -5.55
N GLN A 243 1.59 -29.03 -5.23
CA GLN A 243 0.34 -28.29 -5.18
C GLN A 243 0.14 -27.50 -6.48
N PRO A 244 -1.09 -27.05 -6.78
CA PRO A 244 -1.29 -26.03 -7.81
C PRO A 244 -0.49 -24.78 -7.49
N ASP A 245 0.03 -24.10 -8.50
CA ASP A 245 0.79 -22.87 -8.32
C ASP A 245 -0.06 -21.79 -7.65
N ALA A 246 0.51 -21.10 -6.67
CA ALA A 246 -0.05 -19.85 -6.15
C ALA A 246 0.62 -18.67 -6.87
N VAL A 247 -0.18 -17.66 -7.20
CA VAL A 247 0.29 -16.53 -8.01
C VAL A 247 0.12 -15.22 -7.25
N ALA A 248 1.10 -14.34 -7.38
CA ALA A 248 1.02 -12.96 -6.93
C ALA A 248 1.51 -12.02 -8.02
N VAL A 249 0.96 -10.81 -8.09
CA VAL A 249 1.38 -9.83 -9.11
C VAL A 249 1.76 -8.51 -8.48
N VAL A 250 2.88 -7.98 -8.95
CA VAL A 250 3.28 -6.58 -8.80
C VAL A 250 3.53 -5.99 -10.19
N GLN A 251 3.35 -4.70 -10.34
CA GLN A 251 3.68 -3.97 -11.56
C GLN A 251 5.08 -3.39 -11.47
N VAL A 252 5.87 -3.48 -12.53
CA VAL A 252 7.11 -2.73 -12.65
C VAL A 252 6.79 -1.44 -13.39
N ALA A 253 6.98 -0.31 -12.73
CA ALA A 253 6.70 1.00 -13.32
C ALA A 253 7.88 1.94 -13.15
N THR A 254 8.07 2.83 -14.13
CA THR A 254 9.03 3.92 -14.01
C THR A 254 8.45 5.00 -13.09
N PRO A 255 9.25 5.63 -12.22
CA PRO A 255 8.80 6.76 -11.43
C PRO A 255 8.25 7.88 -12.31
N ALA A 256 7.18 8.53 -11.85
CA ALA A 256 6.69 9.75 -12.49
C ALA A 256 7.80 10.81 -12.51
N LYS A 257 8.15 11.32 -13.69
CA LYS A 257 8.98 12.53 -13.79
C LYS A 257 8.11 13.74 -13.53
N LEU A 258 8.49 14.55 -12.56
CA LEU A 258 7.81 15.78 -12.20
C LEU A 258 8.83 16.89 -11.98
N SER A 259 8.50 18.07 -12.51
CA SER A 259 9.27 19.30 -12.31
C SER A 259 8.45 20.24 -11.46
N ILE A 260 9.07 20.80 -10.42
CA ILE A 260 8.40 21.72 -9.50
C ILE A 260 9.04 23.09 -9.68
N SER A 261 8.27 24.05 -10.18
CA SER A 261 8.64 25.46 -10.19
C SER A 261 8.10 26.17 -8.96
N TYR A 262 8.75 27.26 -8.57
CA TYR A 262 8.29 28.13 -7.50
C TYR A 262 8.45 29.59 -7.89
N VAL A 263 7.62 30.42 -7.27
CA VAL A 263 7.76 31.88 -7.24
C VAL A 263 7.66 32.31 -5.79
N LEU A 264 8.70 32.95 -5.28
CA LEU A 264 8.76 33.52 -3.94
C LEU A 264 8.80 35.04 -4.04
N THR A 265 7.90 35.71 -3.36
CA THR A 265 7.89 37.17 -3.23
C THR A 265 8.08 37.54 -1.77
N THR A 266 8.92 38.52 -1.49
CA THR A 266 9.17 39.03 -0.14
C THR A 266 8.60 40.44 -0.01
N THR A 267 7.87 40.71 1.07
CA THR A 267 7.48 42.07 1.44
C THR A 267 8.44 42.55 2.53
N CYS A 268 9.07 43.69 2.33
CA CYS A 268 10.11 44.24 3.21
C CYS A 268 9.67 45.57 3.79
N ARG A 269 10.15 45.91 4.99
CA ARG A 269 10.09 47.27 5.50
C ARG A 269 11.16 48.11 4.80
N ALA A 270 10.75 49.22 4.19
CA ALA A 270 11.65 50.21 3.63
C ALA A 270 12.20 51.14 4.73
N GLY A 271 13.31 51.82 4.48
CA GLY A 271 13.99 52.67 5.47
C GLY A 271 13.16 53.86 5.99
N ASN A 272 12.07 54.22 5.30
CA ASN A 272 11.08 55.22 5.71
C ASN A 272 9.88 54.61 6.48
N GLY A 273 9.93 53.31 6.82
CA GLY A 273 8.87 52.58 7.50
C GLY A 273 7.74 52.08 6.60
N SER A 274 7.71 52.41 5.30
CA SER A 274 6.68 51.91 4.37
C SER A 274 6.95 50.46 3.95
N GLU A 275 5.91 49.73 3.57
CA GLU A 275 6.07 48.39 3.00
C GLU A 275 6.48 48.47 1.53
N LYS A 276 7.40 47.61 1.12
CA LYS A 276 7.83 47.44 -0.27
C LYS A 276 7.81 45.97 -0.64
N VAL A 277 7.02 45.63 -1.65
CA VAL A 277 7.04 44.29 -2.25
C VAL A 277 8.29 44.18 -3.13
N GLY A 278 9.11 43.16 -2.86
CA GLY A 278 10.30 42.83 -3.63
C GLY A 278 9.94 42.20 -4.99
N SER A 279 10.93 42.11 -5.87
CA SER A 279 10.76 41.41 -7.15
C SER A 279 10.53 39.92 -6.93
N PRO A 280 9.61 39.27 -7.69
CA PRO A 280 9.40 37.84 -7.59
C PRO A 280 10.67 37.05 -7.94
N ILE A 281 11.00 36.08 -7.10
CA ILE A 281 12.12 35.16 -7.29
C ILE A 281 11.54 33.85 -7.82
N ALA A 282 11.74 33.60 -9.11
CA ALA A 282 11.29 32.37 -9.76
C ALA A 282 12.44 31.35 -9.84
N GLY A 283 12.10 30.07 -9.70
CA GLY A 283 13.07 28.99 -9.86
C GLY A 283 12.42 27.63 -9.98
N THR A 284 13.25 26.60 -10.09
CA THR A 284 12.84 25.19 -10.10
C THR A 284 13.48 24.44 -8.94
N MET A 285 12.78 23.48 -8.36
CA MET A 285 13.38 22.56 -7.41
C MET A 285 14.25 21.53 -8.16
N PRO A 286 15.27 20.95 -7.50
CA PRO A 286 15.97 19.80 -8.05
C PRO A 286 15.01 18.66 -8.40
N ASP A 287 15.40 17.81 -9.36
CA ASP A 287 14.61 16.66 -9.78
C ASP A 287 14.25 15.79 -8.57
N PHE A 288 12.96 15.53 -8.42
CA PHE A 288 12.42 14.74 -7.34
C PHE A 288 12.09 13.33 -7.85
N SER A 289 12.77 12.31 -7.32
CA SER A 289 12.59 10.91 -7.75
C SER A 289 11.70 10.07 -6.83
N GLY A 290 10.99 10.68 -5.88
CA GLY A 290 10.21 9.96 -4.86
C GLY A 290 11.06 9.53 -3.65
N GLY A 291 10.46 9.57 -2.45
CA GLY A 291 11.05 9.02 -1.22
C GLY A 291 12.20 9.82 -0.57
N THR A 292 12.64 10.93 -1.15
CA THR A 292 13.74 11.77 -0.63
C THR A 292 13.29 13.23 -0.49
N THR A 293 13.87 13.98 0.46
CA THR A 293 13.68 15.42 0.54
C THR A 293 14.69 16.11 -0.36
N VAL A 294 14.23 16.99 -1.26
CA VAL A 294 15.10 17.87 -2.04
C VAL A 294 14.97 19.30 -1.52
N SER A 295 16.07 20.04 -1.52
CA SER A 295 16.08 21.42 -1.03
C SER A 295 16.78 22.37 -1.99
N ARG A 296 16.43 23.65 -1.89
CA ARG A 296 17.08 24.74 -2.61
C ARG A 296 17.18 25.97 -1.73
N GLN A 297 18.38 26.51 -1.61
CA GLN A 297 18.62 27.83 -1.02
C GLN A 297 18.04 28.91 -1.95
N VAL A 298 17.34 29.89 -1.36
CA VAL A 298 16.78 31.02 -2.09
C VAL A 298 17.37 32.30 -1.55
N ASP A 299 18.08 33.03 -2.41
CA ASP A 299 18.55 34.36 -2.08
C ASP A 299 17.40 35.36 -2.21
N ILE A 300 16.97 35.91 -1.06
CA ILE A 300 15.92 36.93 -0.98
C ILE A 300 16.44 38.35 -1.21
N GLY A 301 17.69 38.49 -1.67
CA GLY A 301 18.32 39.76 -2.02
C GLY A 301 18.51 40.68 -0.81
N THR A 302 18.37 41.99 -1.04
CA THR A 302 18.70 43.05 -0.07
C THR A 302 17.62 43.31 0.98
N CYS A 303 16.67 42.39 1.19
CA CYS A 303 15.63 42.56 2.20
C CYS A 303 16.19 42.32 3.61
N THR A 304 16.51 43.39 4.34
CA THR A 304 17.09 43.32 5.69
C THR A 304 16.04 43.13 6.78
N ASP A 305 14.81 43.63 6.58
CA ASP A 305 13.69 43.50 7.52
C ASP A 305 12.44 42.97 6.79
N PRO A 306 12.35 41.64 6.57
CA PRO A 306 11.21 41.02 5.92
C PRO A 306 9.98 41.05 6.83
N LEU A 307 8.83 41.43 6.28
CA LEU A 307 7.53 41.46 6.96
C LEU A 307 6.70 40.23 6.63
N SER A 308 6.70 39.79 5.38
CA SER A 308 5.98 38.61 4.92
C SER A 308 6.65 37.96 3.71
N TYR A 309 6.35 36.68 3.51
CA TYR A 309 6.70 35.93 2.32
C TYR A 309 5.42 35.43 1.67
N THR A 310 5.38 35.45 0.34
CA THR A 310 4.31 34.87 -0.46
C THR A 310 4.89 33.86 -1.42
N ILE A 311 4.37 32.64 -1.44
CA ILE A 311 4.83 31.57 -2.32
C ILE A 311 3.73 31.05 -3.22
N SER A 312 4.08 30.83 -4.48
CA SER A 312 3.32 30.02 -5.43
C SER A 312 4.21 28.91 -5.98
N ALA A 313 3.62 27.77 -6.32
CA ALA A 313 4.33 26.63 -6.87
C ALA A 313 3.62 26.10 -8.12
N GLY A 314 4.38 25.71 -9.14
CA GLY A 314 3.87 24.98 -10.30
C GLY A 314 4.41 23.55 -10.29
N VAL A 315 3.58 22.57 -10.63
CA VAL A 315 3.98 21.19 -10.84
C VAL A 315 3.69 20.82 -12.28
N THR A 316 4.73 20.47 -13.04
CA THR A 316 4.63 19.99 -14.41
C THR A 316 4.93 18.50 -14.45
N PHE A 317 3.98 17.73 -14.97
CA PHE A 317 4.09 16.29 -15.14
C PHE A 317 4.76 15.95 -16.47
N ALA A 318 5.29 14.73 -16.60
CA ALA A 318 5.91 14.24 -17.82
C ALA A 318 5.00 14.31 -19.07
N ASP A 319 3.67 14.25 -18.87
CA ASP A 319 2.66 14.39 -19.92
C ASP A 319 2.40 15.85 -20.34
N GLY A 320 3.13 16.82 -19.75
CA GLY A 320 3.02 18.25 -20.02
C GLY A 320 1.91 18.96 -19.24
N ARG A 321 1.03 18.25 -18.53
CA ARG A 321 0.03 18.89 -17.66
C ARG A 321 0.73 19.69 -16.57
N THR A 322 0.16 20.83 -16.23
CA THR A 322 0.68 21.70 -15.18
C THR A 322 -0.41 22.08 -14.18
N THR A 323 -0.08 22.10 -12.90
CA THR A 323 -0.97 22.56 -11.83
C THR A 323 -0.26 23.57 -10.95
N THR A 324 -0.96 24.62 -10.52
CA THR A 324 -0.39 25.68 -9.69
C THR A 324 -1.05 25.69 -8.31
N VAL A 325 -0.26 25.92 -7.27
CA VAL A 325 -0.70 26.06 -5.88
C VAL A 325 -0.26 27.42 -5.34
N GLY A 326 -1.14 28.08 -4.60
CA GLY A 326 -0.93 29.42 -4.06
C GLY A 326 -1.56 30.52 -4.93
N PRO A 327 -1.29 31.80 -4.62
CA PRO A 327 -0.31 32.28 -3.65
C PRO A 327 -0.71 32.01 -2.18
N ILE A 328 0.24 31.61 -1.35
CA ILE A 328 0.09 31.48 0.11
C ILE A 328 1.03 32.49 0.76
N SER A 329 0.49 33.34 1.63
CA SER A 329 1.26 34.38 2.32
C SER A 329 1.34 34.10 3.82
N GLN A 330 2.51 34.32 4.41
CA GLN A 330 2.74 34.25 5.85
C GLN A 330 3.68 35.35 6.32
N ILE A 331 3.57 35.71 7.59
CA ILE A 331 4.51 36.63 8.25
C ILE A 331 5.95 36.09 8.20
N ALA A 332 6.95 36.96 8.22
CA ALA A 332 8.33 36.58 7.99
C ALA A 332 8.95 35.63 9.02
N SER A 333 8.36 35.54 10.21
CA SER A 333 8.76 34.59 11.26
C SER A 333 8.11 33.21 11.12
N ALA A 334 7.13 33.05 10.23
CA ALA A 334 6.40 31.81 10.02
C ALA A 334 6.85 31.13 8.71
N GLY A 335 7.12 29.82 8.80
CA GLY A 335 7.30 28.98 7.62
C GLY A 335 6.00 28.83 6.84
N ILE A 336 6.12 28.59 5.53
CA ILE A 336 4.98 28.24 4.68
C ILE A 336 5.08 26.75 4.36
N THR A 337 3.96 26.03 4.39
CA THR A 337 3.89 24.67 3.83
C THR A 337 2.66 24.59 2.93
N ALA A 338 2.90 24.28 1.66
CA ALA A 338 1.89 24.11 0.63
C ALA A 338 1.80 22.62 0.25
N GLY A 339 0.59 22.09 0.25
CA GLY A 339 0.33 20.79 -0.36
C GLY A 339 0.42 20.92 -1.87
N LEU A 340 1.23 20.07 -2.50
CA LEU A 340 1.33 19.94 -3.94
C LEU A 340 0.55 18.70 -4.40
N PRO A 341 0.21 18.59 -5.69
CA PRO A 341 -0.18 17.31 -6.29
C PRO A 341 0.81 16.18 -5.94
N ALA A 342 0.38 14.93 -6.14
CA ALA A 342 1.21 13.74 -5.86
C ALA A 342 1.50 13.48 -4.37
N GLY A 343 0.76 14.11 -3.46
CA GLY A 343 1.02 14.00 -2.03
C GLY A 343 2.37 14.61 -1.63
N LEU A 344 2.91 15.53 -2.45
CA LEU A 344 4.13 16.26 -2.14
C LEU A 344 3.81 17.49 -1.30
N THR A 345 4.80 18.00 -0.56
CA THR A 345 4.69 19.28 0.12
C THR A 345 5.88 20.15 -0.22
N LEU A 346 5.62 21.39 -0.60
CA LEU A 346 6.63 22.45 -0.69
C LEU A 346 6.60 23.25 0.61
N SER A 347 7.74 23.37 1.27
CA SER A 347 7.89 24.16 2.49
C SER A 347 8.93 25.26 2.30
N TRP A 348 8.62 26.47 2.76
CA TRP A 348 9.56 27.58 2.90
C TRP A 348 9.93 27.72 4.37
N ASP A 349 11.23 27.67 4.66
CA ASP A 349 11.79 27.97 5.97
C ASP A 349 12.54 29.32 5.90
N PRO A 350 11.98 30.39 6.50
CA PRO A 350 12.60 31.71 6.49
C PRO A 350 13.88 31.80 7.34
N SER A 351 14.06 30.92 8.33
CA SER A 351 15.23 30.95 9.23
C SER A 351 16.51 30.49 8.52
N VAL A 352 16.39 29.51 7.63
CA VAL A 352 17.51 29.02 6.80
C VAL A 352 17.45 29.47 5.34
N ARG A 353 16.40 30.22 4.97
CA ARG A 353 16.12 30.70 3.61
C ARG A 353 16.09 29.58 2.56
N GLN A 354 15.46 28.46 2.91
CA GLN A 354 15.39 27.28 2.05
C GLN A 354 13.95 26.91 1.68
N LEU A 355 13.80 26.47 0.44
CA LEU A 355 12.67 25.67 0.00
C LEU A 355 13.00 24.20 0.11
N PHE A 356 12.00 23.41 0.52
CA PHE A 356 12.08 21.97 0.60
C PHE A 356 10.88 21.35 -0.11
N VAL A 357 11.13 20.34 -0.93
CA VAL A 357 10.08 19.44 -1.38
C VAL A 357 10.33 18.09 -0.73
N ARG A 358 9.28 17.55 -0.14
CA ARG A 358 9.27 16.19 0.42
C ARG A 358 7.99 15.47 0.02
N SER A 359 8.05 14.15 0.03
CA SER A 359 6.84 13.34 0.12
C SER A 359 6.11 13.64 1.43
N GLY A 360 4.84 14.00 1.35
CA GLY A 360 3.99 14.21 2.52
C GLY A 360 3.66 12.91 3.25
N ALA A 361 2.98 13.04 4.39
CA ALA A 361 2.53 11.91 5.21
C ALA A 361 1.54 10.98 4.49
N ASN A 362 0.88 11.47 3.43
CA ASN A 362 -0.02 10.71 2.56
C ASN A 362 0.68 10.26 1.26
N SER A 363 1.96 9.90 1.35
CA SER A 363 2.70 9.35 0.21
C SER A 363 2.16 7.98 -0.19
N CYS A 364 2.24 7.69 -1.49
CA CYS A 364 1.74 6.45 -2.07
C CYS A 364 2.40 5.24 -1.40
N LYS A 365 1.61 4.41 -0.70
CA LYS A 365 2.15 3.32 0.14
C LYS A 365 2.40 2.03 -0.64
N GLY A 366 1.76 1.89 -1.80
CA GLY A 366 1.82 0.68 -2.63
C GLY A 366 3.01 0.60 -3.57
N VAL A 367 3.93 1.56 -3.51
CA VAL A 367 5.04 1.72 -4.45
C VAL A 367 6.36 1.64 -3.71
N TYR A 368 7.28 0.81 -4.20
CA TYR A 368 8.57 0.55 -3.59
C TYR A 368 9.69 0.63 -4.63
#